data_AF-A0A9R1B243-F1
#
_entry.id   AF-A0A9R1B243-F1
#
_cell.length_a   1.000
_cell.length_b   1.000
_cell.length_c   1.000
_cell.angle_alpha   90.00
_cell.angle_beta   90.00
_cell.angle_gamma   90.00
#
_symmetry.space_group_name_H-M   'P 1'
#
loop_
_entity.id
_entity.type
_entity.pdbx_description
1 polymer ?
#
loop_
_entity_poly.entity_id
_entity_poly.type
_entity_poly.pdbx_seq_one_letter_code
_entity_poly.pdbx_strand_id
1 'polypeptide(L)'
;MAAASTKSDRAALLKAFDEARTGVRGLVESGVSTVPDLFVHTNPYASVQLAPPGVSIPVVDLSLPAHVLFGPTPPNAERIPSVCRSEVIEWEAHAAAVARAVMALLSQGLGLGDAALEETSCLEGKLMVCHYYPVCPEPERTMGLVPHTDPGVLTVLEQDGVGGLQVKHTNGDGESFWVDVRPAPGALVINVGDLLQV
;
A
#
# COMPACT_ATOMS: atom_id res chain seq x y z
N MET A 1 20.78 -28.56 -5.54
CA MET A 1 20.37 -27.85 -6.77
C MET A 1 18.86 -27.98 -6.88
N ALA A 2 18.09 -26.93 -6.57
CA ALA A 2 16.66 -26.92 -6.88
C ALA A 2 16.52 -26.80 -8.40
N ALA A 3 15.83 -27.77 -9.02
CA ALA A 3 15.55 -27.72 -10.45
C ALA A 3 14.66 -26.51 -10.72
N ALA A 4 15.03 -25.67 -11.68
CA ALA A 4 14.17 -24.57 -12.11
C ALA A 4 12.86 -25.13 -12.66
N SER A 5 11.74 -24.84 -11.97
CA SER A 5 10.39 -25.22 -12.41
C SER A 5 10.15 -24.74 -13.84
N THR A 6 9.65 -25.61 -14.73
CA THR A 6 9.32 -25.18 -16.09
C THR A 6 8.11 -24.24 -16.07
N LYS A 7 7.93 -23.45 -17.15
CA LYS A 7 6.79 -22.51 -17.29
C LYS A 7 5.42 -23.24 -17.23
N SER A 8 5.37 -24.47 -17.74
CA SER A 8 4.18 -25.33 -17.68
C SER A 8 3.87 -25.76 -16.25
N ASP A 9 4.90 -26.14 -15.48
CA ASP A 9 4.75 -26.55 -14.08
C ASP A 9 4.25 -25.39 -13.21
N ARG A 10 4.77 -24.18 -13.43
CA ARG A 10 4.32 -22.98 -12.70
C ARG A 10 2.85 -22.66 -12.95
N ALA A 11 2.39 -22.76 -14.20
CA ALA A 11 0.98 -22.49 -14.54
C ALA A 11 0.02 -23.51 -13.90
N ALA A 12 0.42 -24.78 -13.84
CA ALA A 12 -0.35 -25.82 -13.15
C ALA A 12 -0.42 -25.56 -11.63
N LEU A 13 0.69 -25.15 -11.01
CA LEU A 13 0.72 -24.77 -9.59
C LEU A 13 -0.17 -23.56 -9.29
N LEU A 14 -0.13 -22.52 -10.13
CA LEU A 14 -1.04 -21.36 -10.02
C LEU A 14 -2.50 -21.78 -10.05
N LYS A 15 -2.85 -22.60 -11.05
CA LYS A 15 -4.23 -23.07 -11.23
C LYS A 15 -4.70 -23.87 -10.01
N ALA A 16 -3.89 -24.79 -9.50
CA ALA A 16 -4.23 -25.58 -8.33
C ALA A 16 -4.39 -24.71 -7.07
N PHE A 17 -3.54 -23.69 -6.92
CA PHE A 17 -3.65 -22.72 -5.82
C PHE A 17 -4.94 -21.89 -5.90
N ASP A 18 -5.28 -21.37 -7.08
CA ASP A 18 -6.51 -20.60 -7.29
C ASP A 18 -7.77 -21.46 -7.08
N GLU A 19 -7.74 -22.72 -7.53
CA GLU A 19 -8.84 -23.68 -7.35
C GLU A 19 -9.09 -24.03 -5.88
N ALA A 20 -8.07 -23.98 -5.03
CA ALA A 20 -8.22 -24.20 -3.58
C ALA A 20 -9.03 -23.09 -2.89
N ARG A 21 -9.02 -21.85 -3.43
CA ARG A 21 -9.75 -20.68 -2.90
C ARG A 21 -9.47 -20.35 -1.43
N THR A 22 -8.35 -20.83 -0.89
CA THR A 22 -7.93 -20.56 0.49
C THR A 22 -7.00 -19.36 0.60
N GLY A 23 -6.43 -18.93 -0.53
CA GLY A 23 -5.38 -17.91 -0.58
C GLY A 23 -4.11 -18.32 0.20
N VAL A 24 -3.20 -17.36 0.35
CA VAL A 24 -1.93 -17.56 1.07
C VAL A 24 -2.15 -17.81 2.57
N ARG A 25 -3.27 -17.33 3.13
CA ARG A 25 -3.64 -17.58 4.52
C ARG A 25 -3.86 -19.06 4.77
N GLY A 26 -4.73 -19.72 4.01
CA GLY A 26 -4.98 -21.15 4.23
C GLY A 26 -3.78 -22.03 3.87
N LEU A 27 -2.90 -21.56 2.99
CA LEU A 27 -1.61 -22.20 2.78
C LEU A 27 -0.78 -22.19 4.08
N VAL A 28 -0.64 -21.04 4.75
CA VAL A 28 0.07 -20.93 6.03
C VAL A 28 -0.62 -21.74 7.14
N GLU A 29 -1.94 -21.67 7.23
CA GLU A 29 -2.72 -22.44 8.23
C GLU A 29 -2.62 -23.96 8.03
N SER A 30 -2.26 -24.43 6.82
CA SER A 30 -1.98 -25.86 6.56
C SER A 30 -0.62 -26.33 7.10
N GLY A 31 0.20 -25.41 7.64
CA GLY A 31 1.47 -25.73 8.30
C GLY A 31 2.66 -25.83 7.35
N VAL A 32 2.65 -25.11 6.22
CA VAL A 32 3.81 -25.06 5.32
C VAL A 32 5.05 -24.56 6.05
N SER A 33 6.16 -25.28 5.89
CA SER A 33 7.46 -24.93 6.47
C SER A 33 8.39 -24.23 5.47
N THR A 34 7.99 -24.15 4.20
CA THR A 34 8.77 -23.54 3.11
C THR A 34 7.85 -22.73 2.21
N VAL A 35 8.37 -21.64 1.65
CA VAL A 35 7.70 -20.85 0.62
C VAL A 35 7.66 -21.66 -0.68
N PRO A 36 6.47 -21.96 -1.23
CA PRO A 36 6.37 -22.63 -2.53
C PRO A 36 7.06 -21.83 -3.64
N ASP A 37 7.68 -22.53 -4.60
CA ASP A 37 8.39 -21.92 -5.74
C ASP A 37 7.54 -20.91 -6.53
N LEU A 38 6.21 -21.02 -6.42
CA LEU A 38 5.28 -20.06 -6.98
C LEU A 38 5.50 -18.62 -6.46
N PHE A 39 5.78 -18.49 -5.18
CA PHE A 39 5.95 -17.22 -4.46
C PHE A 39 7.41 -16.83 -4.24
N VAL A 40 8.34 -17.65 -4.74
CA VAL A 40 9.76 -17.32 -4.68
C VAL A 40 10.04 -16.21 -5.68
N HIS A 41 10.54 -15.08 -5.17
CA HIS A 41 10.97 -13.95 -5.97
C HIS A 41 12.47 -13.77 -5.81
N THR A 42 13.22 -13.78 -6.91
CA THR A 42 14.57 -13.20 -6.91
C THR A 42 14.43 -11.71 -6.68
N ASN A 43 14.84 -11.20 -5.52
CA ASN A 43 14.79 -9.77 -5.23
C ASN A 43 15.73 -9.01 -6.19
N PRO A 44 15.22 -8.35 -7.25
CA PRO A 44 16.06 -7.65 -8.20
C PRO A 44 16.60 -6.34 -7.61
N TYR A 45 16.14 -5.96 -6.41
CA TYR A 45 16.54 -4.77 -5.66
C TYR A 45 17.49 -5.10 -4.50
N ALA A 46 18.02 -6.33 -4.42
CA ALA A 46 19.02 -6.70 -3.42
C ALA A 46 20.29 -5.84 -3.47
N SER A 47 20.53 -5.13 -4.57
CA SER A 47 21.62 -4.15 -4.72
C SER A 47 21.34 -2.81 -4.02
N VAL A 48 20.07 -2.46 -3.78
CA VAL A 48 19.67 -1.23 -3.11
C VAL A 48 19.70 -1.48 -1.61
N GLN A 49 20.59 -0.76 -0.92
CA GLN A 49 20.76 -0.92 0.52
C GLN A 49 19.61 -0.27 1.30
N LEU A 50 19.45 -0.69 2.55
CA LEU A 50 18.62 0.03 3.51
C LEU A 50 19.27 1.38 3.85
N ALA A 51 18.42 2.35 4.19
CA ALA A 51 18.85 3.69 4.54
C ALA A 51 19.81 3.68 5.75
N PRO A 52 20.80 4.59 5.78
CA PRO A 52 21.64 4.75 6.96
C PRO A 52 20.80 5.23 8.16
N PRO A 53 21.29 5.00 9.40
CA PRO A 53 20.59 5.46 10.60
C PRO A 53 20.32 6.97 10.55
N GLY A 54 19.10 7.37 10.95
CA GLY A 54 18.69 8.77 11.03
C GLY A 54 17.89 9.28 9.83
N VAL A 55 17.73 8.48 8.77
CA VAL A 55 16.77 8.79 7.69
C VAL A 55 15.40 8.23 8.06
N SER A 56 14.37 9.08 7.99
CA SER A 56 12.98 8.69 8.26
C SER A 56 12.02 9.42 7.33
N ILE A 57 10.84 8.83 7.11
CA ILE A 57 9.74 9.52 6.46
C ILE A 57 9.23 10.66 7.37
N PRO A 58 8.98 11.87 6.85
CA PRO A 58 8.46 12.98 7.65
C PRO A 58 7.10 12.65 8.27
N VAL A 59 6.89 13.09 9.51
CA VAL A 59 5.60 13.02 10.20
C VAL A 59 5.05 14.44 10.29
N VAL A 60 3.83 14.62 9.80
CA VAL A 60 3.12 15.90 9.80
C VAL A 60 1.93 15.79 10.75
N ASP A 61 1.85 16.70 11.72
CA ASP A 61 0.71 16.80 12.62
C ASP A 61 -0.44 17.57 11.94
N LEU A 62 -1.56 16.88 11.72
CA LEU A 62 -2.78 17.44 11.11
C LEU A 62 -3.81 17.91 12.15
N SER A 63 -3.47 17.97 13.44
CA SER A 63 -4.39 18.37 14.53
C SER A 63 -4.77 19.86 14.55
N LEU A 64 -4.23 20.67 13.62
CA LEU A 64 -4.66 22.05 13.40
C LEU A 64 -6.11 22.08 12.86
N PRO A 65 -6.87 23.16 13.10
CA PRO A 65 -8.28 23.23 12.71
C PRO A 65 -8.43 23.29 11.17
N ALA A 66 -8.42 22.13 10.53
CA ALA A 66 -8.82 21.95 9.14
C ALA A 66 -10.29 21.51 9.13
N HIS A 67 -11.15 22.30 8.50
CA HIS A 67 -12.55 21.94 8.30
C HIS A 67 -12.63 20.75 7.34
N VAL A 68 -13.02 19.59 7.87
CA VAL A 68 -13.21 18.37 7.08
C VAL A 68 -14.58 18.39 6.43
N LEU A 69 -14.63 18.57 5.11
CA LEU A 69 -15.85 18.41 4.30
C LEU A 69 -15.98 16.95 3.85
N PHE A 70 -17.20 16.40 3.92
CA PHE A 70 -17.54 15.04 3.47
C PHE A 70 -17.95 15.06 1.99
N GLY A 71 -17.34 14.18 1.18
CA GLY A 71 -17.61 14.05 -0.26
C GLY A 71 -18.80 13.13 -0.58
N PRO A 72 -19.37 13.17 -1.80
CA PRO A 72 -20.81 13.02 -1.96
C PRO A 72 -21.32 11.64 -2.43
N THR A 73 -20.51 10.58 -2.47
CA THR A 73 -21.00 9.28 -2.99
C THR A 73 -20.53 8.10 -2.15
N PRO A 74 -21.45 7.44 -1.40
CA PRO A 74 -21.11 6.27 -0.59
C PRO A 74 -20.87 5.05 -1.49
N PRO A 75 -20.02 4.10 -1.05
CA PRO A 75 -19.81 2.84 -1.77
C PRO A 75 -21.11 2.02 -1.82
N ASN A 76 -21.27 1.18 -2.84
CA ASN A 76 -22.40 0.24 -2.91
C ASN A 76 -22.26 -0.81 -1.79
N ALA A 77 -23.04 -0.60 -0.73
CA ALA A 77 -23.01 -1.39 0.50
C ALA A 77 -23.31 -2.88 0.30
N GLU A 78 -24.06 -3.26 -0.74
CA GLU A 78 -24.44 -4.65 -1.01
C GLU A 78 -23.24 -5.50 -1.46
N ARG A 79 -22.19 -4.86 -2.00
CA ARG A 79 -20.96 -5.53 -2.42
C ARG A 79 -19.97 -5.74 -1.28
N ILE A 80 -20.21 -5.12 -0.11
CA ILE A 80 -19.33 -5.20 1.05
C ILE A 80 -19.85 -6.32 1.97
N PRO A 81 -18.98 -7.26 2.40
CA PRO A 81 -19.33 -8.30 3.37
C PRO A 81 -19.96 -7.68 4.62
N SER A 82 -21.09 -8.24 5.07
CA SER A 82 -21.84 -7.68 6.20
C SER A 82 -21.02 -7.59 7.49
N VAL A 83 -20.03 -8.47 7.67
CA VAL A 83 -19.15 -8.52 8.85
C VAL A 83 -18.25 -7.28 9.01
N CYS A 84 -17.97 -6.55 7.93
CA CYS A 84 -17.11 -5.36 7.94
C CYS A 84 -17.75 -4.14 7.25
N ARG A 85 -19.04 -4.20 6.96
CA ARG A 85 -19.71 -3.22 6.09
C ARG A 85 -19.71 -1.83 6.70
N SER A 86 -20.08 -1.71 7.97
CA SER A 86 -20.10 -0.43 8.70
C SER A 86 -18.71 0.18 8.72
N GLU A 87 -17.72 -0.62 9.07
CA GLU A 87 -16.34 -0.19 9.26
C GLU A 87 -15.72 0.28 7.94
N VAL A 88 -15.99 -0.43 6.84
CA VAL A 88 -15.52 -0.05 5.50
C VAL A 88 -16.15 1.26 5.03
N ILE A 89 -17.45 1.45 5.24
CA ILE A 89 -18.15 2.68 4.85
C ILE A 89 -17.62 3.87 5.66
N GLU A 90 -17.47 3.69 6.98
CA GLU A 90 -16.93 4.73 7.86
C GLU A 90 -15.48 5.04 7.50
N TRP A 91 -14.64 4.03 7.28
CA TRP A 91 -13.25 4.22 6.86
C TRP A 91 -13.16 5.01 5.55
N GLU A 92 -13.93 4.65 4.54
CA GLU A 92 -13.93 5.34 3.25
C GLU A 92 -14.26 6.83 3.42
N ALA A 93 -15.29 7.16 4.21
CA ALA A 93 -15.67 8.53 4.47
C ALA A 93 -14.54 9.35 5.14
N HIS A 94 -13.89 8.78 6.17
CA HIS A 94 -12.79 9.42 6.88
C HIS A 94 -11.52 9.54 6.03
N ALA A 95 -11.15 8.49 5.31
CA ALA A 95 -9.99 8.49 4.41
C ALA A 95 -10.17 9.51 3.27
N ALA A 96 -11.37 9.61 2.69
CA ALA A 96 -11.68 10.60 1.66
C ALA A 96 -11.60 12.04 2.21
N ALA A 97 -11.98 12.23 3.47
CA ALA A 97 -11.85 13.49 4.18
C ALA A 97 -10.39 13.91 4.38
N VAL A 98 -9.54 12.98 4.83
CA VAL A 98 -8.09 13.19 4.94
C VAL A 98 -7.48 13.49 3.58
N ALA A 99 -7.83 12.72 2.55
CA ALA A 99 -7.34 12.92 1.19
C ALA A 99 -7.66 14.34 0.66
N ARG A 100 -8.90 14.81 0.82
CA ARG A 100 -9.28 16.19 0.43
C ARG A 100 -8.47 17.24 1.18
N ALA A 101 -8.32 17.09 2.50
CA ALA A 101 -7.54 18.03 3.30
C ALA A 101 -6.07 18.10 2.85
N VAL A 102 -5.45 16.94 2.58
CA VAL A 102 -4.08 16.87 2.07
C VAL A 102 -3.98 17.49 0.67
N MET A 103 -4.93 17.19 -0.23
CA MET A 103 -4.95 17.76 -1.58
C MET A 103 -5.06 19.29 -1.57
N ALA A 104 -5.85 19.87 -0.66
CA ALA A 104 -5.93 21.31 -0.49
C ALA A 104 -4.60 21.91 -0.01
N LEU A 105 -3.92 21.26 0.94
CA LEU A 105 -2.60 21.68 1.42
C LEU A 105 -1.54 21.60 0.32
N LEU A 106 -1.56 20.53 -0.49
CA LEU A 106 -0.66 20.38 -1.64
C LEU A 106 -0.92 21.47 -2.69
N SER A 107 -2.19 21.77 -2.97
CA SER A 107 -2.57 22.86 -3.90
C SER A 107 -2.00 24.20 -3.45
N GLN A 108 -2.16 24.53 -2.17
CA GLN A 108 -1.61 25.76 -1.59
C GLN A 108 -0.08 25.79 -1.62
N GLY A 109 0.58 24.67 -1.31
CA GLY A 109 2.04 24.53 -1.38
C GLY A 109 2.61 24.76 -2.78
N LEU A 110 1.82 24.47 -3.82
CA LEU A 110 2.15 24.74 -5.23
C LEU A 110 1.79 26.17 -5.68
N GLY A 111 1.21 26.99 -4.80
CA GLY A 111 0.75 28.34 -5.13
C GLY A 111 -0.54 28.37 -5.94
N LEU A 112 -1.33 27.29 -5.92
CA LEU A 112 -2.64 27.18 -6.57
C LEU A 112 -3.77 27.55 -5.59
N GLY A 113 -4.99 27.69 -6.11
CA GLY A 113 -6.20 27.73 -5.27
C GLY A 113 -6.40 26.40 -4.55
N ASP A 114 -7.04 26.41 -3.38
CA ASP A 114 -7.24 25.23 -2.52
C ASP A 114 -8.00 24.09 -3.21
N ALA A 115 -8.96 24.39 -4.09
CA ALA A 115 -9.72 23.41 -4.84
C ALA A 115 -9.02 22.93 -6.13
N ALA A 116 -7.90 23.53 -6.53
CA ALA A 116 -7.36 23.36 -7.88
C ALA A 116 -6.98 21.90 -8.20
N LEU A 117 -6.27 21.22 -7.29
CA LEU A 117 -5.94 19.81 -7.51
C LEU A 117 -7.16 18.91 -7.37
N GLU A 118 -8.13 19.23 -6.50
CA GLU A 118 -9.36 18.43 -6.36
C GLU A 118 -10.22 18.50 -7.64
N GLU A 119 -10.32 19.68 -8.25
CA GLU A 119 -11.09 19.89 -9.49
C GLU A 119 -10.42 19.27 -10.73
N THR A 120 -9.09 19.23 -10.77
CA THR A 120 -8.35 18.65 -11.90
C THR A 120 -8.14 17.15 -11.78
N SER A 121 -8.15 16.63 -10.56
CA SER A 121 -8.02 15.19 -10.33
C SER A 121 -9.34 14.48 -10.58
N CYS A 122 -9.29 13.38 -11.34
CA CYS A 122 -10.45 12.50 -11.55
C CYS A 122 -10.75 11.66 -10.28
N LEU A 123 -11.00 12.32 -9.13
CA LEU A 123 -11.21 11.71 -7.81
C LEU A 123 -12.49 10.85 -7.70
N GLU A 124 -13.24 10.72 -8.78
CA GLU A 124 -14.43 9.87 -8.83
C GLU A 124 -14.07 8.37 -8.71
N GLY A 125 -12.84 7.99 -9.08
CA GLY A 125 -12.32 6.64 -8.92
C GLY A 125 -11.64 6.41 -7.58
N LYS A 126 -12.31 5.72 -6.64
CA LYS A 126 -11.70 5.25 -5.39
C LYS A 126 -11.51 3.74 -5.43
N LEU A 127 -10.32 3.27 -5.05
CA LEU A 127 -10.03 1.86 -4.82
C LEU A 127 -9.59 1.69 -3.37
N MET A 128 -10.30 0.85 -2.62
CA MET A 128 -9.88 0.42 -1.30
C MET A 128 -9.42 -1.03 -1.37
N VAL A 129 -8.21 -1.29 -0.87
CA VAL A 129 -7.63 -2.63 -0.80
C VAL A 129 -7.34 -2.97 0.66
N CYS A 130 -7.89 -4.08 1.13
CA CYS A 130 -7.58 -4.61 2.46
C CYS A 130 -6.53 -5.70 2.32
N HIS A 131 -5.29 -5.40 2.71
CA HIS A 131 -4.20 -6.36 2.65
C HIS A 131 -4.18 -7.26 3.90
N TYR A 132 -3.82 -8.53 3.70
CA TYR A 132 -3.57 -9.47 4.78
C TYR A 132 -2.29 -10.24 4.47
N TYR A 133 -1.25 -10.02 5.28
CA TYR A 133 0.06 -10.65 5.15
C TYR A 133 0.24 -11.69 6.27
N PRO A 134 0.06 -13.00 5.99
CA PRO A 134 0.28 -14.03 7.01
C PRO A 134 1.77 -14.19 7.33
N VAL A 135 2.08 -14.80 8.49
CA VAL A 135 3.46 -15.13 8.88
C VAL A 135 4.10 -16.01 7.80
N CYS A 136 5.26 -15.57 7.31
CA CYS A 136 6.01 -16.28 6.28
C CYS A 136 7.14 -17.13 6.90
N PRO A 137 7.27 -18.42 6.56
CA PRO A 137 8.35 -19.27 7.10
C PRO A 137 9.73 -18.93 6.54
N GLU A 138 9.81 -18.36 5.34
CA GLU A 138 11.07 -17.95 4.70
C GLU A 138 10.92 -16.52 4.12
N PRO A 139 10.84 -15.48 4.97
CA PRO A 139 10.54 -14.11 4.53
C PRO A 139 11.55 -13.56 3.53
N GLU A 140 12.82 -14.00 3.60
CA GLU A 140 13.90 -13.59 2.68
C GLU A 140 13.74 -14.11 1.24
N ARG A 141 12.83 -15.07 1.02
CA ARG A 141 12.62 -15.71 -0.30
C ARG A 141 11.41 -15.15 -1.05
N THR A 142 10.63 -14.27 -0.42
CA THR A 142 9.41 -13.71 -1.00
C THR A 142 9.22 -12.27 -0.52
N MET A 143 8.19 -11.61 -1.01
CA MET A 143 7.88 -10.22 -0.70
C MET A 143 6.37 -10.07 -0.56
N GLY A 144 5.92 -9.26 0.40
CA GLY A 144 4.49 -8.98 0.56
C GLY A 144 3.91 -8.26 -0.66
N LEU A 145 4.63 -7.26 -1.16
CA LEU A 145 4.33 -6.56 -2.40
C LEU A 145 5.63 -6.22 -3.12
N VAL A 146 5.63 -6.31 -4.44
CA VAL A 146 6.80 -5.95 -5.25
C VAL A 146 6.95 -4.42 -5.36
N PRO A 147 8.16 -3.87 -5.51
CA PRO A 147 8.34 -2.46 -5.80
C PRO A 147 7.52 -2.00 -6.99
N HIS A 148 6.79 -0.91 -6.77
CA HIS A 148 5.88 -0.29 -7.72
C HIS A 148 5.70 1.18 -7.32
N THR A 149 5.01 1.92 -8.19
CA THR A 149 4.40 3.22 -7.88
C THR A 149 2.88 3.05 -7.92
N ASP A 150 2.18 3.90 -7.17
CA ASP A 150 0.72 3.88 -7.19
C ASP A 150 0.21 4.65 -8.40
N PRO A 151 -0.70 4.08 -9.22
CA PRO A 151 -1.18 4.71 -10.44
C PRO A 151 -2.20 5.84 -10.17
N GLY A 152 -2.56 6.10 -8.91
CA GLY A 152 -3.57 7.07 -8.52
C GLY A 152 -3.02 8.50 -8.36
N VAL A 153 -3.78 9.35 -7.67
CA VAL A 153 -3.37 10.72 -7.31
C VAL A 153 -2.73 10.72 -5.93
N LEU A 154 -3.41 10.10 -4.96
CA LEU A 154 -3.01 10.07 -3.56
C LEU A 154 -3.47 8.74 -2.95
N THR A 155 -2.62 8.13 -2.14
CA THR A 155 -2.96 6.96 -1.33
C THR A 155 -2.99 7.35 0.14
N VAL A 156 -4.00 6.86 0.86
CA VAL A 156 -4.14 6.96 2.32
C VAL A 156 -4.05 5.54 2.88
N LEU A 157 -3.00 5.28 3.65
CA LEU A 157 -2.68 3.94 4.16
C LEU A 157 -2.69 3.91 5.70
N GLU A 158 -3.53 3.05 6.25
CA GLU A 158 -3.46 2.60 7.65
C GLU A 158 -2.55 1.37 7.72
N GLN A 159 -1.59 1.36 8.64
CA GLN A 159 -0.75 0.20 8.92
C GLN A 159 -1.17 -0.46 10.24
N ASP A 160 -0.91 -1.75 10.37
CA ASP A 160 -0.92 -2.40 11.67
C ASP A 160 0.32 -2.01 12.51
N GLY A 161 0.42 -2.53 13.73
CA GLY A 161 1.57 -2.30 14.60
C GLY A 161 2.84 -3.09 14.25
N VAL A 162 2.80 -3.94 13.21
CA VAL A 162 3.95 -4.79 12.80
C VAL A 162 4.81 -4.04 11.79
N GLY A 163 4.19 -3.38 10.81
CA GLY A 163 4.87 -2.61 9.76
C GLY A 163 5.29 -3.46 8.56
N GLY A 164 6.42 -3.11 7.94
CA GLY A 164 6.94 -3.79 6.75
C GLY A 164 6.80 -3.00 5.43
N LEU A 165 6.26 -1.78 5.49
CA LEU A 165 6.32 -0.85 4.36
C LEU A 165 7.74 -0.32 4.20
N GLN A 166 8.23 -0.34 2.96
CA GLN A 166 9.51 0.23 2.56
C GLN A 166 9.30 1.21 1.41
N VAL A 167 9.91 2.38 1.51
CA VAL A 167 9.86 3.43 0.47
C VAL A 167 11.25 3.64 -0.09
N LYS A 168 11.37 3.69 -1.42
CA LYS A 168 12.65 4.00 -2.06
C LYS A 168 12.86 5.50 -2.04
N HIS A 169 13.98 5.94 -1.46
CA HIS A 169 14.40 7.33 -1.45
C HIS A 169 15.69 7.49 -2.25
N THR A 170 15.80 8.56 -3.03
CA THR A 170 17.02 8.94 -3.75
C THR A 170 17.51 10.27 -3.22
N ASN A 171 18.75 10.31 -2.71
CA ASN A 171 19.34 11.55 -2.17
C ASN A 171 19.82 12.48 -3.30
N GLY A 172 20.29 13.68 -2.92
CA GLY A 172 20.79 14.68 -3.87
C GLY A 172 22.03 14.25 -4.67
N ASP A 173 22.77 13.26 -4.19
CA ASP A 173 23.94 12.69 -4.86
C ASP A 173 23.57 11.57 -5.86
N GLY A 174 22.27 11.25 -5.97
CA GLY A 174 21.75 10.23 -6.88
C GLY A 174 21.81 8.81 -6.33
N GLU A 175 22.18 8.62 -5.06
CA GLU A 175 22.18 7.33 -4.40
C GLU A 175 20.77 6.97 -3.94
N SER A 176 20.33 5.75 -4.25
CA SER A 176 19.04 5.23 -3.79
C SER A 176 19.20 4.25 -2.64
N PHE A 177 18.27 4.32 -1.70
CA PHE A 177 18.15 3.36 -0.61
C PHE A 177 16.68 3.12 -0.24
N TRP A 178 16.40 1.98 0.40
CA TRP A 178 15.09 1.66 0.96
C TRP A 178 14.98 2.19 2.39
N VAL A 179 13.90 2.91 2.70
CA VAL A 179 13.59 3.44 4.03
C VAL A 179 12.43 2.64 4.61
N ASP A 180 12.64 2.03 5.78
CA ASP A 180 11.54 1.41 6.54
C ASP A 180 10.61 2.49 7.09
N VAL A 181 9.31 2.35 6.81
CA VAL A 181 8.27 3.20 7.38
C VAL A 181 7.78 2.54 8.66
N ARG A 182 8.22 3.08 9.80
CA ARG A 182 7.83 2.57 11.11
C ARG A 182 6.38 2.96 11.41
N PRO A 183 5.50 2.00 11.75
CA PRO A 183 4.15 2.33 12.18
C PRO A 183 4.19 3.26 13.40
N ALA A 184 3.43 4.35 13.33
CA ALA A 184 3.23 5.27 14.44
C ALA A 184 1.76 5.17 14.89
N PRO A 185 1.48 4.98 16.19
CA PRO A 185 0.10 4.88 16.68
C PRO A 185 -0.75 6.10 16.29
N GLY A 186 -1.88 5.85 15.63
CA GLY A 186 -2.80 6.89 15.17
C GLY A 186 -2.32 7.70 13.97
N ALA A 187 -1.25 7.27 13.28
CA ALA A 187 -0.75 7.93 12.09
C ALA A 187 -1.20 7.21 10.81
N LEU A 188 -1.48 8.01 9.79
CA LEU A 188 -1.71 7.56 8.41
C LEU A 188 -0.45 7.78 7.59
N VAL A 189 -0.15 6.85 6.70
CA VAL A 189 0.87 7.05 5.66
C VAL A 189 0.18 7.63 4.42
N ILE A 190 0.74 8.72 3.91
CA ILE A 190 0.30 9.37 2.68
C ILE A 190 1.41 9.23 1.66
N ASN A 191 1.08 8.73 0.46
CA ASN A 191 1.98 8.78 -0.68
C ASN A 191 1.29 9.36 -1.91
N VAL A 192 2.11 10.02 -2.73
CA VAL A 192 1.71 10.58 -4.01
C VAL A 192 1.74 9.48 -5.06
N GLY A 193 0.72 9.47 -5.93
CA GLY A 193 0.66 8.56 -7.07
C GLY A 193 1.04 9.23 -8.39
N ASP A 194 1.17 8.41 -9.43
CA ASP A 194 1.65 8.79 -10.75
C ASP A 194 0.82 9.92 -11.38
N LEU A 195 -0.49 9.98 -11.14
CA LEU A 195 -1.36 11.01 -11.74
C LEU A 195 -1.11 12.41 -11.17
N LEU A 196 -0.64 12.52 -9.93
CA LEU A 196 -0.28 13.81 -9.35
C LEU A 196 1.14 14.25 -9.74
N GLN A 197 1.98 13.31 -10.15
CA GLN A 197 3.35 13.60 -10.58
C GLN A 197 3.42 14.30 -11.95
N VAL A 198 2.42 14.09 -12.82
CA VAL A 198 2.32 14.66 -14.19
C VAL A 198 1.95 16.13 -14.15
#